data_AF-A0A6A2Y6C1-F1
#
_entry.id   AF-A0A6A2Y6C1-F1
#
_cell.length_a   1.000
_cell.length_b   1.000
_cell.length_c   1.000
_cell.angle_alpha   90.00
_cell.angle_beta   90.00
_cell.angle_gamma   90.00
#
_symmetry.space_group_name_H-M   'P 1'
#
loop_
_entity.id
_entity.type
_entity.pdbx_description
1 polymer ?
#
loop_
_entity_poly.entity_id
_entity_poly.type
_entity_poly.pdbx_seq_one_letter_code
_entity_poly.pdbx_strand_id
1 'polypeptide(L)'
;MTQIIVEALEQTGQRGIINKGWGGLGELAEPKDFVYLLDNVPHDWLFLQCKAVVHHGGAGTTAAGLKAAFPTAIVPFFGDQPFWGDRVHARGVGPPPIPIDEFSLPKLIDAIKFMLNPMVKEKAVELAKAMENEDGVSGAVKAFF
;
A
#
# COMPACT_ATOMS: atom_id res chain seq x y z
N MET A 1 -13.55 3.72 9.72
CA MET A 1 -12.52 3.59 8.66
C MET A 1 -13.10 3.13 7.33
N THR A 2 -13.83 2.01 7.28
CA THR A 2 -14.41 1.48 6.02
C THR A 2 -15.19 2.52 5.21
N GLN A 3 -16.07 3.29 5.86
CA GLN A 3 -16.83 4.36 5.19
C GLN A 3 -15.93 5.38 4.49
N ILE A 4 -14.85 5.82 5.16
CA ILE A 4 -13.86 6.75 4.60
C ILE A 4 -13.19 6.15 3.36
N ILE A 5 -12.85 4.86 3.40
CA ILE A 5 -12.20 4.17 2.27
C ILE A 5 -13.14 4.13 1.06
N VAL A 6 -14.41 3.74 1.27
CA VAL A 6 -15.39 3.66 0.18
C VAL A 6 -15.69 5.04 -0.40
N GLU A 7 -15.85 6.05 0.45
CA GLU A 7 -16.06 7.43 0.01
C GLU A 7 -14.85 7.99 -0.77
N ALA A 8 -13.62 7.70 -0.33
CA ALA A 8 -12.42 8.10 -1.07
C ALA A 8 -12.34 7.43 -2.44
N LEU A 9 -12.67 6.14 -2.54
CA LEU A 9 -12.72 5.41 -3.82
C LEU A 9 -13.76 6.01 -4.77
N GLU A 10 -14.96 6.33 -4.25
CA GLU A 10 -16.02 6.98 -5.01
C GLU A 10 -15.58 8.36 -5.54
N GLN A 11 -15.06 9.23 -4.66
CA GLN A 11 -14.61 10.58 -5.05
C GLN A 11 -13.41 10.58 -5.99
N THR A 12 -12.57 9.54 -5.94
CA THR A 12 -11.42 9.39 -6.86
C THR A 12 -11.75 8.58 -8.11
N GLY A 13 -12.99 8.09 -8.25
CA GLY A 13 -13.44 7.28 -9.39
C GLY A 13 -12.72 5.94 -9.51
N GLN A 14 -12.24 5.37 -8.40
CA GLN A 14 -11.48 4.13 -8.38
C GLN A 14 -12.33 2.94 -7.92
N ARG A 15 -12.01 1.77 -8.47
CA ARG A 15 -12.46 0.50 -7.90
C ARG A 15 -11.48 0.07 -6.82
N GLY A 16 -11.98 -0.53 -5.75
CA GLY A 16 -11.17 -0.94 -4.61
C GLY A 16 -11.41 -2.38 -4.21
N ILE A 17 -10.35 -3.03 -3.75
CA ILE A 17 -10.41 -4.30 -3.05
C ILE A 17 -10.14 -4.00 -1.59
N ILE A 18 -11.06 -4.34 -0.71
CA ILE A 18 -10.90 -4.18 0.74
C ILE A 18 -10.69 -5.56 1.34
N ASN A 19 -9.47 -5.81 1.81
CA ASN A 19 -9.17 -6.98 2.62
C ASN A 19 -9.73 -6.75 4.03
N LYS A 20 -10.72 -7.54 4.43
CA LYS A 20 -11.35 -7.44 5.76
C LYS A 20 -10.33 -7.64 6.88
N GLY A 21 -9.41 -8.58 6.65
CA GLY A 21 -8.34 -8.94 7.56
C GLY A 21 -8.84 -9.16 8.99
N TRP A 22 -7.93 -8.94 9.95
CA TRP A 22 -8.23 -9.04 11.38
C TRP A 22 -8.73 -7.69 11.94
N GLY A 23 -8.65 -6.62 11.14
CA GLY A 23 -8.98 -5.25 11.52
C GLY A 23 -10.45 -4.87 11.36
N GLY A 24 -11.32 -5.81 10.98
CA GLY A 24 -12.77 -5.58 10.88
C GLY A 24 -13.16 -4.59 9.78
N LEU A 25 -12.37 -4.45 8.72
CA LEU A 25 -12.75 -3.62 7.58
C LEU A 25 -13.84 -4.33 6.76
N GLY A 26 -14.63 -3.54 6.01
CA GLY A 26 -15.60 -4.08 5.05
C GLY A 26 -17.04 -4.18 5.54
N GLU A 27 -17.37 -3.71 6.75
CA GLU A 27 -18.77 -3.46 7.12
C GLU A 27 -19.31 -2.26 6.31
N LEU A 28 -20.26 -2.55 5.43
CA LEU A 28 -20.95 -1.59 4.58
C LEU A 28 -22.45 -1.70 4.79
N ALA A 29 -23.15 -0.57 4.87
CA ALA A 29 -24.61 -0.55 4.96
C ALA A 29 -25.27 -1.14 3.71
N GLU A 30 -24.67 -0.87 2.54
CA GLU A 30 -25.12 -1.40 1.25
C GLU A 30 -23.90 -1.80 0.40
N PRO A 31 -23.99 -2.88 -0.40
CA PRO A 31 -22.97 -3.23 -1.37
C PRO A 31 -22.73 -2.11 -2.39
N LYS A 32 -21.49 -1.95 -2.85
CA LYS A 32 -21.10 -1.02 -3.90
C LYS A 32 -20.40 -1.78 -5.02
N ASP A 33 -20.85 -1.60 -6.27
CA ASP A 33 -20.34 -2.36 -7.43
C ASP A 33 -18.83 -2.16 -7.69
N PHE A 34 -18.26 -1.05 -7.23
CA PHE A 34 -16.84 -0.73 -7.37
C PHE A 34 -15.98 -1.22 -6.20
N VAL A 35 -16.57 -1.85 -5.18
CA VAL A 35 -15.87 -2.38 -4.01
C VAL A 35 -16.00 -3.90 -3.96
N TYR A 36 -14.86 -4.59 -3.98
CA TYR A 36 -14.81 -6.02 -3.74
C TYR A 36 -14.27 -6.29 -2.34
N LEU A 37 -15.08 -6.95 -1.51
CA LEU A 37 -14.65 -7.38 -0.18
C LEU A 37 -13.96 -8.75 -0.28
N LEU A 38 -12.76 -8.82 0.25
CA LEU A 38 -11.91 -10.00 0.19
C LEU A 38 -11.52 -10.41 1.61
N ASP A 39 -11.41 -11.71 1.84
CA ASP A 39 -10.77 -12.25 3.04
C ASP A 39 -9.26 -12.42 2.79
N ASN A 40 -8.73 -13.65 2.85
CA ASN A 40 -7.30 -13.89 2.66
C ASN A 40 -6.93 -14.12 1.18
N VAL A 41 -5.82 -13.55 0.73
CA VAL A 41 -5.23 -13.78 -0.60
C VAL A 41 -3.71 -13.61 -0.54
N PRO A 42 -2.94 -14.34 -1.38
CA PRO A 42 -1.53 -14.04 -1.57
C PRO A 42 -1.33 -12.62 -2.12
N HIS A 43 -0.64 -11.76 -1.37
CA HIS A 43 -0.42 -10.36 -1.73
C HIS A 43 0.51 -10.20 -2.95
N ASP A 44 1.47 -11.10 -3.11
CA ASP A 44 2.35 -11.18 -4.28
C ASP A 44 1.57 -11.39 -5.58
N TRP A 45 0.52 -12.22 -5.56
CA TRP A 45 -0.39 -12.38 -6.69
C TRP A 45 -1.34 -11.18 -6.83
N LEU A 46 -1.98 -10.75 -5.72
CA LEU A 46 -2.99 -9.70 -5.76
C LEU A 46 -2.42 -8.37 -6.26
N PHE A 47 -1.26 -7.96 -5.75
CA PHE A 47 -0.72 -6.64 -6.04
C PHE A 47 -0.37 -6.46 -7.52
N LEU A 48 -0.05 -7.55 -8.24
CA LEU A 48 0.13 -7.53 -9.69
C LEU A 48 -1.12 -7.12 -10.47
N GLN A 49 -2.31 -7.25 -9.85
CA GLN A 49 -3.60 -6.88 -10.43
C GLN A 49 -4.06 -5.46 -10.02
N CYS A 50 -3.31 -4.79 -9.14
CA CYS A 50 -3.64 -3.48 -8.60
C CYS A 50 -2.92 -2.36 -9.35
N LYS A 51 -3.32 -1.10 -9.09
CA LYS A 51 -2.59 0.10 -9.56
C LYS A 51 -1.85 0.82 -8.44
N ALA A 52 -2.31 0.64 -7.20
CA ALA A 52 -1.77 1.23 -6.00
C ALA A 52 -2.18 0.36 -4.81
N VAL A 53 -1.44 0.44 -3.70
CA VAL A 53 -1.69 -0.35 -2.49
C VAL A 53 -1.72 0.57 -1.27
N VAL A 54 -2.73 0.42 -0.41
CA VAL A 54 -2.78 1.07 0.91
C VAL A 54 -2.72 -0.01 1.98
N HIS A 55 -1.78 0.07 2.90
CA HIS A 55 -1.69 -0.89 4.00
C HIS A 55 -0.99 -0.30 5.23
N HIS A 56 -0.94 -1.06 6.32
CA HIS A 56 -0.44 -0.57 7.60
C HIS A 56 1.08 -0.42 7.71
N GLY A 57 1.87 -0.86 6.71
CA GLY A 57 3.34 -0.75 6.75
C GLY A 57 4.12 -1.93 7.30
N GLY A 58 3.55 -3.13 7.45
CA GLY A 58 4.34 -4.32 7.78
C GLY A 58 5.40 -4.61 6.72
N ALA A 59 6.63 -4.89 7.14
CA ALA A 59 7.81 -5.03 6.27
C ALA A 59 7.58 -5.92 5.05
N GLY A 60 6.98 -7.10 5.24
CA GLY A 60 6.70 -8.05 4.16
C GLY A 60 5.70 -7.52 3.13
N THR A 61 4.63 -6.86 3.58
CA THR A 61 3.63 -6.27 2.69
C THR A 61 4.20 -5.07 1.94
N THR A 62 5.01 -4.23 2.62
CA THR A 62 5.74 -3.12 1.97
C THR A 62 6.63 -3.66 0.86
N ALA A 63 7.46 -4.67 1.17
CA ALA A 63 8.34 -5.29 0.19
C ALA A 63 7.57 -5.91 -0.98
N ALA A 64 6.43 -6.58 -0.72
CA ALA A 64 5.59 -7.16 -1.77
C ALA A 64 5.01 -6.08 -2.71
N GLY A 65 4.49 -4.98 -2.17
CA GLY A 65 3.95 -3.86 -2.95
C GLY A 65 5.00 -3.21 -3.85
N LEU A 66 6.18 -2.95 -3.28
CA LEU A 66 7.30 -2.36 -3.99
C LEU A 66 7.88 -3.31 -5.06
N LYS A 67 7.99 -4.62 -4.78
CA LYS A 67 8.41 -5.63 -5.76
C LYS A 67 7.44 -5.76 -6.93
N ALA A 68 6.14 -5.60 -6.67
CA ALA A 68 5.13 -5.54 -7.73
C ALA A 68 5.18 -4.22 -8.55
N ALA A 69 6.13 -3.33 -8.23
CA ALA A 69 6.33 -2.03 -8.87
C ALA A 69 5.14 -1.08 -8.72
N PHE A 70 4.29 -1.22 -7.69
CA PHE A 70 3.14 -0.35 -7.51
C PHE A 70 3.34 0.68 -6.38
N PRO A 71 2.91 1.94 -6.62
CA PRO A 71 2.88 2.95 -5.58
C PRO A 71 2.15 2.47 -4.34
N THR A 72 2.70 2.78 -3.18
CA THR A 72 2.26 2.22 -1.90
C THR A 72 2.08 3.34 -0.87
N ALA A 73 0.93 3.39 -0.19
CA ALA A 73 0.67 4.31 0.91
C ALA A 73 0.62 3.54 2.24
N ILE A 74 1.27 4.11 3.25
CA ILE A 74 1.43 3.48 4.55
C ILE A 74 0.57 4.21 5.59
N VAL A 75 -0.26 3.45 6.31
CA VAL A 75 -1.09 3.92 7.42
C VAL A 75 -0.58 3.28 8.72
N PRO A 76 0.49 3.81 9.33
CA PRO A 76 1.14 3.13 10.45
C PRO A 76 0.29 3.18 11.73
N PHE A 77 0.30 2.07 12.46
CA PHE A 77 -0.29 1.90 13.79
C PHE A 77 0.77 1.70 14.88
N PHE A 78 1.82 0.90 14.64
CA PHE A 78 2.85 0.59 15.65
C PHE A 78 4.14 -0.02 15.07
N GLY A 79 5.16 -0.20 15.92
CA GLY A 79 6.36 -0.95 15.58
C GLY A 79 7.22 -0.28 14.51
N ASP A 80 7.65 -1.04 13.52
CA ASP A 80 8.49 -0.58 12.41
C ASP A 80 7.71 0.11 11.28
N GLN A 81 6.38 0.18 11.38
CA GLN A 81 5.50 0.72 10.35
C GLN A 81 5.78 2.19 10.00
N PRO A 82 6.02 3.11 10.96
CA PRO A 82 6.40 4.49 10.64
C PRO A 82 7.70 4.56 9.84
N PHE A 83 8.70 3.73 10.18
CA PHE A 83 9.95 3.67 9.45
C PHE A 83 9.73 3.28 7.98
N TRP A 84 8.91 2.25 7.72
CA TRP A 84 8.58 1.86 6.34
C TRP A 84 7.80 2.93 5.59
N GLY A 85 6.87 3.62 6.26
CA GLY A 85 6.19 4.80 5.74
C GLY A 85 7.17 5.89 5.29
N ASP A 86 8.13 6.22 6.14
CA ASP A 86 9.17 7.21 5.82
C ASP A 86 10.06 6.75 4.67
N ARG A 87 10.44 5.46 4.60
CA ARG A 87 11.27 4.94 3.50
C ARG A 87 10.53 5.00 2.17
N VAL A 88 9.26 4.61 2.15
CA VAL A 88 8.39 4.69 0.97
C VAL A 88 8.25 6.13 0.49
N HIS A 89 7.97 7.06 1.41
CA HIS A 89 7.84 8.48 1.08
C HIS A 89 9.15 9.08 0.57
N ALA A 90 10.26 8.85 1.28
CA ALA A 90 11.57 9.39 0.92
C ALA A 90 12.07 8.89 -0.45
N ARG A 91 11.68 7.68 -0.87
CA ARG A 91 11.95 7.15 -2.22
C ARG A 91 10.99 7.68 -3.28
N GLY A 92 9.95 8.42 -2.89
CA GLY A 92 8.97 8.99 -3.80
C GLY A 92 8.05 7.95 -4.46
N VAL A 93 7.93 6.77 -3.87
CA VAL A 93 7.08 5.66 -4.34
C VAL A 93 5.76 5.57 -3.56
N GLY A 94 5.51 6.56 -2.70
CA GLY A 94 4.29 6.71 -1.95
C GLY A 94 4.16 8.12 -1.33
N PRO A 95 2.95 8.48 -0.90
CA PRO A 95 2.70 9.73 -0.20
C PRO A 95 3.37 9.73 1.18
N PRO A 96 3.41 10.88 1.88
CA PRO A 96 3.71 10.90 3.31
C PRO A 96 2.84 9.85 4.05
N PRO A 97 3.40 9.14 5.05
CA PRO A 97 2.61 8.20 5.83
C PRO A 97 1.44 8.92 6.50
N ILE A 98 0.32 8.21 6.67
CA ILE A 98 -0.88 8.72 7.34
C ILE A 98 -1.01 7.97 8.66
N PRO A 99 -0.45 8.49 9.78
CA PRO A 99 -0.66 7.89 11.08
C PRO A 99 -2.14 7.59 11.35
N ILE A 100 -2.40 6.44 11.98
CA ILE A 100 -3.78 5.94 12.16
C ILE A 100 -4.71 6.92 12.88
N ASP A 101 -4.18 7.67 13.83
CA ASP A 101 -4.86 8.72 14.61
C ASP A 101 -5.18 9.96 13.76
N GLU A 102 -4.46 10.15 12.67
CA GLU A 102 -4.68 11.22 11.71
C GLU A 102 -5.44 10.78 10.45
N PHE A 103 -5.82 9.49 10.36
CA PHE A 103 -6.46 8.92 9.19
C PHE A 103 -7.80 9.60 8.92
N SER A 104 -7.91 10.21 7.74
CA SER A 104 -9.06 11.03 7.35
C SER A 104 -9.31 10.94 5.85
N LEU A 105 -10.55 11.27 5.46
CA LEU A 105 -10.97 11.27 4.07
C LEU A 105 -10.09 12.15 3.16
N PRO A 106 -9.80 13.42 3.50
CA PRO A 106 -8.96 14.25 2.64
C PRO A 106 -7.57 13.66 2.43
N LYS A 107 -6.93 13.16 3.50
CA LYS A 107 -5.61 12.54 3.42
C LYS A 107 -5.60 11.29 2.55
N LEU A 108 -6.64 10.45 2.65
CA LEU A 108 -6.73 9.25 1.81
C LEU A 108 -6.96 9.60 0.33
N ILE A 109 -7.80 10.60 0.04
CA ILE A 109 -8.01 11.10 -1.33
C ILE A 109 -6.70 11.61 -1.93
N ASP A 110 -5.95 12.41 -1.17
CA ASP A 110 -4.68 12.97 -1.62
C ASP A 110 -3.62 11.87 -1.84
N ALA A 111 -3.58 10.88 -0.93
CA ALA A 111 -2.73 9.70 -1.08
C ALA A 111 -3.07 8.90 -2.35
N ILE A 112 -4.36 8.65 -2.63
CA ILE A 112 -4.78 7.95 -3.86
C ILE A 112 -4.37 8.75 -5.10
N LYS A 113 -4.64 10.06 -5.14
CA LYS A 113 -4.25 10.92 -6.27
C LYS A 113 -2.74 10.94 -6.48
N PHE A 114 -1.96 11.03 -5.41
CA PHE A 114 -0.50 10.95 -5.46
C PHE A 114 -0.05 9.63 -6.08
N MET A 115 -0.55 8.50 -5.59
CA MET A 115 -0.17 7.17 -6.08
C MET A 115 -0.58 6.93 -7.54
N LEU A 116 -1.65 7.56 -8.01
CA LEU A 116 -2.10 7.44 -9.40
C LEU A 116 -1.33 8.35 -10.37
N ASN A 117 -0.44 9.21 -9.89
CA ASN A 117 0.42 10.02 -10.75
C ASN A 117 1.40 9.11 -11.51
N PRO A 118 1.48 9.19 -12.85
CA PRO A 118 2.40 8.36 -13.65
C PRO A 118 3.86 8.43 -13.20
N MET A 119 4.32 9.61 -12.76
CA MET A 119 5.70 9.80 -12.26
C MET A 119 6.00 8.96 -11.02
N VAL A 120 5.00 8.72 -10.16
CA VAL A 120 5.16 7.88 -8.96
C VAL A 120 5.24 6.41 -9.36
N LYS A 121 4.47 6.01 -10.37
CA LYS A 121 4.56 4.66 -10.96
C LYS A 121 5.93 4.41 -11.59
N GLU A 122 6.50 5.37 -12.31
CA GLU A 122 7.84 5.27 -12.88
C GLU A 122 8.90 5.02 -11.80
N LYS A 123 8.88 5.81 -10.72
CA LYS A 123 9.78 5.60 -9.56
C LYS A 123 9.60 4.23 -8.92
N ALA A 124 8.36 3.75 -8.81
CA ALA A 124 8.09 2.42 -8.26
C ALA A 124 8.65 1.31 -9.16
N VAL A 125 8.62 1.47 -10.49
CA VAL A 125 9.24 0.56 -11.46
C VAL A 125 10.77 0.58 -11.34
N GLU A 126 11.38 1.77 -11.22
CA GLU A 126 12.82 1.89 -11.02
C GLU A 126 13.29 1.21 -9.73
N LEU A 127 12.56 1.42 -8.63
CA LEU A 127 12.87 0.79 -7.35
C LEU A 127 12.70 -0.74 -7.43
N ALA A 128 11.63 -1.23 -8.05
CA ALA A 128 11.42 -2.67 -8.22
C ALA A 128 12.56 -3.34 -8.98
N LYS A 129 13.04 -2.70 -10.06
CA LYS A 129 14.21 -3.17 -10.82
C LYS A 129 15.48 -3.17 -10.00
N ALA A 130 15.69 -2.16 -9.14
CA ALA A 130 16.84 -2.15 -8.23
C ALA A 130 16.77 -3.34 -7.25
N MET A 131 15.59 -3.59 -6.67
CA MET A 131 15.37 -4.72 -5.76
C MET A 131 15.54 -6.09 -6.45
N GLU A 132 15.19 -6.21 -7.73
CA GLU A 132 15.37 -7.44 -8.51
C GLU A 132 16.85 -7.79 -8.73
N ASN A 133 17.71 -6.78 -8.79
CA ASN A 133 19.16 -6.97 -8.94
C ASN A 133 19.89 -7.22 -7.60
N GLU A 134 19.17 -7.23 -6.48
CA GLU A 134 19.73 -7.52 -5.16
C GLU A 134 19.62 -9.02 -4.83
N ASP A 135 20.73 -9.60 -4.35
CA ASP A 135 20.71 -10.91 -3.69
C ASP A 135 20.79 -10.71 -2.17
N GLY A 136 19.64 -10.40 -1.58
CA GLY A 136 19.51 -10.21 -0.14
C GLY A 136 19.81 -11.47 0.67
N VAL A 137 19.58 -12.67 0.12
CA VAL A 137 19.84 -13.94 0.81
C VAL A 137 21.33 -14.18 0.92
N SER A 138 22.06 -14.08 -0.19
CA SER A 138 23.52 -14.20 -0.18
C SER A 138 24.17 -13.10 0.66
N GLY A 139 23.65 -11.87 0.58
CA GLY A 139 24.10 -10.76 1.43
C GLY A 139 23.93 -11.06 2.92
N ALA A 140 22.76 -11.59 3.31
CA ALA A 140 22.50 -11.98 4.70
C ALA A 140 23.44 -13.09 5.15
N VAL A 141 23.61 -14.16 4.37
CA VAL A 141 24.53 -15.27 4.72
C VAL A 141 25.96 -14.76 4.94
N LYS A 142 26.47 -13.91 4.04
CA LYS A 142 27.81 -13.30 4.15
C LYS A 142 27.98 -12.33 5.33
N ALA A 143 26.89 -11.87 5.96
CA ALA A 143 26.98 -11.00 7.12
C ALA A 143 27.17 -11.78 8.43
N PHE A 144 26.89 -13.09 8.43
CA PHE A 144 27.04 -13.97 9.60
C PHE A 144 28.33 -14.80 9.60
N PHE A 145 29.04 -14.87 8.46
CA PHE A 145 30.27 -15.64 8.27
C PHE A 145 31.34 -14.77 7.61
#